data_AF-A0A2X2TQ39-F1
#
_entry.id   AF-A0A2X2TQ39-F1
#
_cell.length_a   1.000
_cell.length_b   1.000
_cell.length_c   1.000
_cell.angle_alpha   90.00
_cell.angle_beta   90.00
_cell.angle_gamma   90.00
#
_symmetry.space_group_name_H-M   'P 1'
#
loop_
_entity.id
_entity.type
_entity.pdbx_description
1 polymer ?
#
loop_
_entity_poly.entity_id
_entity_poly.type
_entity_poly.pdbx_seq_one_letter_code
_entity_poly.pdbx_strand_id
1 'polypeptide(L)'
;MKQIYTTTLRLNLADEDDRRAYEHLQRMDKKQYRSYSKAIVSAIIDHFERQARLESDPYLETREKEDAFLKRITEAIEQGLRFAPVGMLPFTTPAAVEAPSAEDDENISAALDFADSF
;
A
#
# COMPACT_ATOMS: atom_id res chain seq x y z
N MET A 1 33.38 -11.41 -5.64
CA MET A 1 33.80 -10.31 -6.57
C MET A 1 32.82 -9.17 -6.43
N LYS A 2 33.29 -7.91 -6.35
CA LYS A 2 32.39 -6.74 -6.36
C LYS A 2 32.12 -6.37 -7.82
N GLN A 3 30.86 -6.47 -8.25
CA GLN A 3 30.41 -5.97 -9.55
C GLN A 3 30.17 -4.47 -9.40
N ILE A 4 31.06 -3.65 -9.96
CA ILE A 4 30.97 -2.19 -9.89
C ILE A 4 30.71 -1.67 -11.29
N TYR A 5 29.59 -0.96 -11.46
CA TYR A 5 29.24 -0.26 -12.69
C TYR A 5 29.44 1.24 -12.49
N THR A 6 30.14 1.88 -13.41
CA THR A 6 30.35 3.33 -13.38
C THR A 6 29.57 3.96 -14.53
N THR A 7 28.76 4.96 -14.21
CA THR A 7 28.02 5.79 -15.17
C THR A 7 28.41 7.24 -14.93
N THR A 8 28.68 7.99 -16.01
CA THR A 8 28.96 9.42 -15.94
C THR A 8 27.66 10.21 -16.08
N LEU A 9 27.33 11.03 -15.08
CA LEU A 9 26.20 11.95 -15.13
C LEU A 9 26.69 13.33 -15.58
N ARG A 10 26.07 13.89 -16.62
CA ARG A 10 26.30 15.27 -17.07
C ARG A 10 25.00 16.04 -16.88
N LEU A 11 25.08 17.16 -16.17
CA LEU A 11 23.95 18.06 -15.96
C LEU A 11 24.11 19.28 -16.86
N ASN A 12 23.09 19.60 -17.63
CA ASN A 12 23.02 20.79 -18.45
C ASN A 12 22.40 21.94 -17.67
N LEU A 13 23.18 22.96 -17.32
CA LEU A 13 22.67 24.10 -16.54
C LEU A 13 21.72 25.04 -17.31
N ALA A 14 21.59 24.85 -18.62
CA ALA A 14 20.56 25.53 -19.42
C ALA A 14 19.18 24.86 -19.26
N ASP A 15 19.16 23.58 -18.89
CA ASP A 15 17.93 22.87 -18.55
C ASP A 15 17.55 23.15 -17.09
N GLU A 16 16.27 23.39 -16.84
CA GLU A 16 15.81 23.81 -15.52
C GLU A 16 15.89 22.67 -14.49
N ASP A 17 15.55 21.45 -14.88
CA ASP A 17 15.55 20.29 -13.99
C ASP A 17 16.98 19.90 -13.62
N ASP A 18 17.88 19.88 -14.61
CA ASP A 18 19.31 19.62 -14.39
C ASP A 18 19.95 20.71 -13.51
N ARG A 19 19.59 21.98 -13.71
CA ARG A 19 20.05 23.09 -12.86
C ARG A 19 19.57 22.91 -11.42
N ARG A 20 18.30 22.56 -11.21
CA ARG A 20 17.76 22.30 -9.88
C ARG A 20 18.45 21.11 -9.22
N ALA A 21 18.65 20.01 -9.96
CA ALA A 21 19.38 18.85 -9.47
C ALA A 21 20.81 19.23 -9.05
N TYR A 22 21.50 20.04 -9.85
CA TYR A 22 22.82 20.56 -9.51
C TYR A 22 22.82 21.41 -8.23
N GLU A 23 21.86 22.31 -8.07
CA GLU A 23 21.75 23.11 -6.85
C GLU A 23 21.48 22.26 -5.60
N HIS A 24 20.63 21.24 -5.71
CA HIS A 24 20.39 20.31 -4.61
C HIS A 24 21.66 19.53 -4.23
N LEU A 25 22.45 19.10 -5.22
CA LEU A 25 23.75 18.49 -4.96
C LEU A 25 24.71 19.48 -4.26
N GLN A 26 24.70 20.76 -4.65
CA GLN A 26 25.57 21.77 -4.01
C GLN A 26 25.20 22.05 -2.55
N ARG A 27 23.89 22.06 -2.23
CA ARG A 27 23.38 22.29 -0.86
C ARG A 27 23.41 21.05 0.03
N MET A 28 23.84 19.91 -0.50
CA MET A 28 23.91 18.64 0.22
C MET A 28 24.84 18.71 1.43
N ASP A 29 24.39 18.13 2.56
CA ASP A 29 25.26 17.95 3.71
C ASP A 29 26.30 16.85 3.44
N LYS A 30 27.57 17.28 3.35
CA LYS A 30 28.73 16.40 3.13
C LYS A 30 29.00 15.46 4.31
N LYS A 31 28.42 15.73 5.49
CA LYS A 31 28.47 14.81 6.64
C LYS A 31 27.53 13.63 6.46
N GLN A 32 26.37 13.86 5.85
CA GLN A 32 25.36 12.82 5.59
C GLN A 32 25.72 11.98 4.36
N TYR A 33 26.24 12.62 3.31
CA TYR A 33 26.61 11.94 2.08
C TYR A 33 28.10 12.13 1.77
N ARG A 34 28.84 11.01 1.87
CA ARG A 34 30.30 10.97 1.65
C ARG A 34 30.71 11.36 0.22
N SER A 35 29.81 11.26 -0.75
CA SER A 35 30.05 11.63 -2.15
C SER A 35 28.75 11.99 -2.86
N TYR A 36 28.86 12.76 -3.95
CA TYR A 36 27.74 13.05 -4.85
C TYR A 36 27.09 11.77 -5.37
N SER A 37 27.89 10.78 -5.78
CA SER A 37 27.37 9.48 -6.23
C SER A 37 26.51 8.80 -5.16
N LYS A 38 26.91 8.83 -3.88
CA LYS A 38 26.11 8.22 -2.81
C LYS A 38 24.78 8.97 -2.58
N ALA A 39 24.79 10.29 -2.70
CA ALA A 39 23.56 11.09 -2.59
C ALA A 39 22.61 10.88 -3.76
N ILE A 40 23.13 10.84 -4.98
CA ILE A 40 22.36 10.52 -6.19
C ILE A 40 21.73 9.13 -6.05
N VAL A 41 22.50 8.13 -5.61
CA VAL A 41 21.99 6.77 -5.39
C VAL A 41 20.88 6.76 -4.34
N SER A 42 21.06 7.47 -3.22
CA SER A 42 20.01 7.56 -2.18
C SER A 42 18.75 8.20 -2.74
N ALA A 43 18.86 9.32 -3.45
CA ALA A 43 17.72 10.03 -4.02
C ALA A 43 16.97 9.18 -5.06
N ILE A 44 17.66 8.39 -5.87
CA ILE A 44 17.06 7.45 -6.83
C ILE A 44 16.27 6.37 -6.08
N ILE A 45 16.89 5.73 -5.07
CA ILE A 45 16.23 4.70 -4.26
C ILE A 45 14.98 5.29 -3.61
N ASP A 46 15.10 6.43 -2.91
CA ASP A 46 14.00 7.08 -2.19
C ASP A 46 12.87 7.51 -3.13
N HIS A 47 13.18 7.86 -4.38
CA HIS A 47 12.17 8.20 -5.39
C HIS A 47 11.36 6.97 -5.79
N PHE A 48 12.05 5.89 -6.21
CA PHE A 48 11.37 4.68 -6.66
C PHE A 48 10.71 3.89 -5.54
N GLU A 49 11.25 3.89 -4.32
CA GLU A 49 10.59 3.29 -3.16
C GLU A 49 9.29 4.03 -2.82
N ARG A 50 9.26 5.36 -2.93
CA ARG A 50 8.02 6.13 -2.77
C ARG A 50 7.01 5.82 -3.85
N GLN A 51 7.44 5.75 -5.11
CA GLN A 51 6.55 5.37 -6.23
C GLN A 51 5.99 3.95 -6.03
N ALA A 52 6.84 2.98 -5.72
CA ALA A 52 6.42 1.60 -5.45
C ALA A 52 5.48 1.51 -4.24
N ARG A 53 5.70 2.32 -3.19
CA ARG A 53 4.80 2.38 -2.05
C ARG A 53 3.42 2.92 -2.43
N LEU A 54 3.36 3.98 -3.25
CA LEU A 54 2.11 4.53 -3.77
C LEU A 54 1.37 3.52 -4.67
N GLU A 55 2.11 2.77 -5.49
CA GLU A 55 1.53 1.69 -6.31
C GLU A 55 1.03 0.51 -5.47
N SER A 56 1.76 0.14 -4.40
CA SER A 56 1.41 -0.96 -3.51
C SER A 56 0.28 -0.64 -2.54
N ASP A 57 0.09 0.64 -2.23
CA ASP A 57 -0.97 1.13 -1.35
C ASP A 57 -1.75 2.26 -2.03
N PRO A 58 -2.70 1.91 -2.94
CA PRO A 58 -3.54 2.87 -3.65
C PRO A 58 -4.44 3.73 -2.75
N TYR A 59 -4.52 3.43 -1.45
CA TYR A 59 -5.29 4.18 -0.47
C TYR A 59 -4.44 5.13 0.38
N LEU A 60 -3.11 5.09 0.26
CA LEU A 60 -2.21 6.05 0.92
C LEU A 60 -2.26 7.45 0.26
N GLU A 61 -2.92 7.57 -0.89
CA GLU A 61 -3.10 8.84 -1.58
C GLU A 61 -4.31 9.60 -1.05
N THR A 62 -3.99 10.56 -0.18
CA THR A 62 -4.74 11.76 0.21
C THR A 62 -5.70 11.63 1.38
N ARG A 63 -5.43 12.41 2.43
CA ARG A 63 -6.41 12.77 3.47
C ARG A 63 -7.77 13.16 2.88
N GLU A 64 -7.79 13.73 1.67
CA GLU A 64 -9.03 14.06 0.96
C GLU A 64 -9.88 12.84 0.56
N LYS A 65 -9.26 11.73 0.11
CA LYS A 65 -10.00 10.49 -0.17
C LYS A 65 -10.47 9.81 1.13
N GLU A 66 -9.65 9.85 2.18
CA GLU A 66 -10.05 9.40 3.51
C GLU A 66 -11.25 10.21 4.04
N ASP A 67 -11.20 11.53 3.97
CA ASP A 67 -12.30 12.41 4.40
C ASP A 67 -13.57 12.19 3.55
N ALA A 68 -13.43 12.00 2.25
CA ALA A 68 -14.55 11.68 1.36
C ALA A 68 -15.17 10.30 1.68
N PHE A 69 -14.36 9.32 2.01
CA PHE A 69 -14.80 7.99 2.43
C PHE A 69 -15.52 8.04 3.79
N LEU A 70 -14.94 8.72 4.78
CA LEU A 70 -15.54 8.93 6.11
C LEU A 70 -16.87 9.69 6.01
N LYS A 71 -16.94 10.69 5.15
CA LYS A 71 -18.18 11.42 4.88
C LYS A 71 -19.26 10.49 4.29
N ARG A 72 -18.88 9.64 3.32
CA ARG A 72 -19.82 8.70 2.69
C ARG A 72 -20.33 7.63 3.64
N ILE A 73 -19.48 7.14 4.54
CA ILE A 73 -19.88 6.23 5.64
C ILE A 73 -20.85 6.92 6.58
N THR A 74 -20.51 8.14 7.02
CA THR A 74 -21.35 8.89 7.97
C THR A 74 -22.73 9.16 7.38
N GLU A 75 -22.80 9.61 6.12
CA GLU A 75 -24.08 9.82 5.41
C GLU A 75 -24.88 8.51 5.26
N ALA A 76 -24.24 7.39 4.96
CA ALA A 76 -24.90 6.10 4.83
C ALA A 76 -25.47 5.61 6.17
N ILE A 77 -24.74 5.78 7.27
CA ILE A 77 -25.20 5.44 8.62
C ILE A 77 -26.39 6.33 9.02
N GLU A 78 -26.29 7.64 8.78
CA GLU A 78 -27.39 8.58 9.06
C GLU A 78 -28.65 8.26 8.26
N GLN A 79 -28.52 7.92 6.98
CA GLN A 79 -29.65 7.50 6.15
C GLN A 79 -30.23 6.17 6.66
N GLY A 80 -29.37 5.19 6.97
CA GLY A 80 -29.78 3.92 7.56
C GLY A 80 -30.56 4.10 8.87
N LEU A 81 -30.11 5.01 9.74
CA LEU A 81 -30.79 5.36 11.00
C LEU A 81 -32.10 6.13 10.79
N ARG A 82 -32.20 6.96 9.74
CA ARG A 82 -33.44 7.69 9.40
C ARG A 82 -34.52 6.79 8.85
N PHE A 83 -34.14 5.72 8.13
CA PHE A 83 -35.08 4.77 7.53
C PHE A 83 -35.26 3.49 8.34
N ALA A 84 -34.43 3.24 9.35
CA ALA A 84 -34.63 2.16 10.30
C ALA A 84 -35.73 2.54 11.31
N PRO A 85 -36.84 1.79 11.41
CA PRO A 85 -37.72 1.94 12.55
C PRO A 85 -36.91 1.61 13.81
N VAL A 86 -37.03 2.45 14.85
CA VAL A 86 -36.26 2.49 16.11
C VAL A 86 -36.32 1.18 16.94
N GLY A 87 -36.85 0.08 16.40
CA GLY A 87 -37.02 -1.22 17.06
C GLY A 87 -36.28 -2.41 16.44
N MET A 88 -35.48 -2.25 15.39
CA MET A 88 -34.82 -3.40 14.72
C MET A 88 -33.35 -3.10 14.38
N LEU A 89 -32.51 -2.90 15.40
CA LEU A 89 -31.10 -3.27 15.29
C LEU A 89 -30.93 -4.62 15.99
N PRO A 90 -31.00 -5.76 15.28
CA PRO A 90 -30.41 -6.96 15.83
C PRO A 90 -28.91 -6.70 15.85
N PHE A 91 -28.39 -6.38 17.03
CA PHE A 91 -26.99 -6.67 17.33
C PHE A 91 -26.90 -8.20 17.24
N THR A 92 -26.70 -8.73 16.03
CA THR A 92 -26.44 -10.14 15.85
C THR A 92 -25.10 -10.35 16.55
N THR A 93 -25.17 -10.89 17.77
CA THR A 93 -24.09 -11.68 18.32
C THR A 93 -23.57 -12.54 17.16
N PRO A 94 -22.26 -12.56 16.85
CA PRO A 94 -21.76 -13.58 15.97
C PRO A 94 -22.24 -14.90 16.57
N ALA A 95 -23.09 -15.61 15.82
CA ALA A 95 -23.58 -16.90 16.23
C ALA A 95 -22.35 -17.70 16.66
N ALA A 96 -22.41 -18.26 17.86
CA ALA A 96 -21.46 -19.24 18.30
C ALA A 96 -21.23 -20.19 17.12
N VAL A 97 -19.98 -20.33 16.71
CA VAL A 97 -19.56 -21.30 15.71
C VAL A 97 -20.16 -22.63 16.16
N GLU A 98 -21.21 -23.04 15.47
CA GLU A 98 -21.82 -24.34 15.65
C GLU A 98 -20.69 -25.33 15.34
N ALA A 99 -20.34 -26.13 16.35
CA ALA A 99 -19.30 -27.13 16.21
C ALA A 99 -19.62 -27.99 14.98
N PRO A 100 -18.64 -28.29 14.12
CA PRO A 100 -18.89 -29.05 12.90
C PRO A 100 -19.59 -30.35 13.26
N SER A 101 -20.80 -30.51 12.74
CA SER A 101 -21.57 -31.75 12.80
C SER A 101 -20.76 -32.82 12.07
N ALA A 102 -20.76 -34.05 12.58
CA ALA A 102 -20.04 -35.21 12.06
C ALA A 102 -20.38 -35.61 10.60
N GLU A 103 -21.25 -34.86 9.92
CA GLU A 103 -21.62 -35.05 8.52
C GLU A 103 -20.58 -34.45 7.55
N ASP A 104 -19.80 -33.45 7.98
CA ASP A 104 -18.77 -32.83 7.13
C ASP A 104 -17.53 -33.73 6.94
N ASP A 105 -17.23 -34.62 7.89
CA ASP A 105 -16.07 -35.53 7.82
C ASP A 105 -16.23 -36.57 6.70
N GLU A 106 -17.44 -37.10 6.47
CA GLU A 106 -17.70 -38.02 5.35
C GLU A 106 -17.53 -37.32 3.99
N ASN A 107 -17.96 -36.06 3.90
CA ASN A 107 -17.90 -35.29 2.67
C ASN A 107 -16.46 -34.89 2.30
N ILE A 108 -15.62 -34.61 3.31
CA ILE A 108 -14.19 -34.35 3.13
C ILE A 108 -13.45 -35.64 2.73
N SER A 109 -13.82 -36.78 3.32
CA SER A 109 -13.24 -38.08 2.97
C SER A 109 -13.56 -38.48 1.52
N ALA A 110 -14.80 -38.26 1.07
CA ALA A 110 -15.20 -38.50 -0.32
C ALA A 110 -14.48 -37.58 -1.33
N ALA A 111 -14.19 -36.33 -0.96
CA ALA A 111 -13.44 -35.40 -1.80
C ALA A 111 -11.95 -35.78 -1.92
N LEU A 112 -11.36 -36.40 -0.89
CA LEU A 112 -9.99 -36.90 -0.91
C LEU A 112 -9.83 -38.16 -1.78
N ASP A 113 -10.82 -39.05 -1.80
CA ASP A 113 -10.82 -40.25 -2.65
C ASP A 113 -10.90 -39.91 -4.16
N PHE A 114 -11.59 -38.82 -4.52
CA PHE A 114 -11.63 -38.33 -5.90
C PHE A 114 -10.26 -37.82 -6.41
N ALA A 115 -9.45 -37.23 -5.54
CA ALA A 115 -8.17 -36.62 -5.92
C ALA A 115 -7.07 -37.66 -6.23
N ASP A 116 -7.19 -38.88 -5.70
CA ASP A 116 -6.21 -39.97 -5.87
C ASP A 116 -6.51 -40.85 -7.11
N SER A 117 -7.50 -40.48 -7.92
CA SER A 117 -7.98 -41.24 -9.09
C SER A 117 -7.39 -40.80 -10.44
N PHE A 118 -6.34 -39.96 -10.45
CA PHE A 118 -5.64 -39.48 -11.67
C PHE A 118 -4.19 -39.94 -11.76
#